data_AF-A0A2E8U8T1-F1
#
_entry.id   AF-A0A2E8U8T1-F1
#
_cell.length_a   1.000
_cell.length_b   1.000
_cell.length_c   1.000
_cell.angle_alpha   90.00
_cell.angle_beta   90.00
_cell.angle_gamma   90.00
#
_symmetry.space_group_name_H-M   'P 1'
#
loop_
_entity.id
_entity.type
_entity.pdbx_description
1 polymer ?
#
loop_
_entity_poly.entity_id
_entity_poly.type
_entity_poly.pdbx_seq_one_letter_code
_entity_poly.pdbx_strand_id
1 'polypeptide(L)'
;MYQLKISQWFGRLGNNLQQLSNAIYIAEKTRSTLSFPSHQMIADSYFDFSGGRSCKHQILSDFWNDKLESFAVTIEEIEQKRSSILKNKILPLLPYKRKKLDFDMVIHFRGGDIFRKNPHHNMVQAPYSYFRRVLEIQEVKRVLLVCEDNKNPIVPKLQNSSSGIDFIYHSGTIEEDINLILNAKALALPGNTSFSRILAQTSLNLEKVYLPIPGNDPRLLKFDIEAVYVSVDNYINLGQWKFDSIQKKMLVEHPLSKTRLYAQ
;
A
#
# COMPACT_ATOMS: atom_id res chain seq x y z
N MET A 1 -23.05 3.07 21.83
CA MET A 1 -22.39 1.77 21.62
C MET A 1 -23.18 1.01 20.58
N TYR A 2 -22.48 0.43 19.62
CA TYR A 2 -23.05 -0.10 18.39
C TYR A 2 -22.62 -1.55 18.18
N GLN A 3 -23.43 -2.30 17.45
CA GLN A 3 -22.98 -3.51 16.78
C GLN A 3 -22.54 -3.13 15.38
N LEU A 4 -21.25 -2.83 15.21
CA LEU A 4 -20.70 -2.45 13.92
C LEU A 4 -20.48 -3.70 13.06
N LYS A 5 -20.87 -3.61 11.79
CA LYS A 5 -20.66 -4.68 10.83
C LYS A 5 -20.16 -4.12 9.51
N ILE A 6 -19.02 -4.60 9.04
CA ILE A 6 -18.60 -4.38 7.64
C ILE A 6 -19.61 -5.09 6.75
N SER A 7 -20.28 -4.35 5.87
CA SER A 7 -21.36 -4.88 5.04
C SER A 7 -20.87 -5.89 4.01
N GLN A 8 -19.81 -5.52 3.32
CA GLN A 8 -19.11 -6.29 2.32
C GLN A 8 -17.71 -5.70 2.11
N TRP A 9 -16.81 -6.53 1.59
CA TRP A 9 -15.48 -6.10 1.17
C TRP A 9 -15.57 -5.30 -0.13
N PHE A 10 -14.88 -4.15 -0.18
CA PHE A 10 -14.80 -3.35 -1.41
C PHE A 10 -13.39 -3.36 -2.01
N GLY A 11 -13.29 -3.71 -3.29
CA GLY A 11 -12.02 -3.76 -4.02
C GLY A 11 -11.15 -4.97 -3.64
N ARG A 12 -9.83 -4.80 -3.68
CA ARG A 12 -8.84 -5.85 -3.39
C ARG A 12 -8.27 -5.71 -1.98
N LEU A 13 -7.47 -6.68 -1.55
CA LEU A 13 -6.92 -6.79 -0.19
C LEU A 13 -6.43 -5.46 0.42
N GLY A 14 -5.66 -4.64 -0.29
CA GLY A 14 -5.20 -3.34 0.22
C GLY A 14 -6.34 -2.42 0.68
N ASN A 15 -7.44 -2.39 -0.08
CA ASN A 15 -8.65 -1.65 0.30
C ASN A 15 -9.35 -2.29 1.49
N ASN A 16 -9.41 -3.62 1.55
CA ASN A 16 -10.07 -4.34 2.63
C ASN A 16 -9.34 -4.18 3.97
N LEU A 17 -8.00 -4.13 3.95
CA LEU A 17 -7.21 -3.85 5.15
C LEU A 17 -7.38 -2.40 5.62
N GLN A 18 -7.44 -1.44 4.69
CA GLN A 18 -7.77 -0.05 5.01
C GLN A 18 -9.17 0.04 5.64
N GLN A 19 -10.16 -0.59 5.00
CA GLN A 19 -11.55 -0.66 5.46
C GLN A 19 -11.65 -1.24 6.88
N LEU A 20 -11.00 -2.38 7.12
CA LEU A 20 -10.96 -3.02 8.42
C LEU A 20 -10.29 -2.13 9.48
N SER A 21 -9.18 -1.46 9.14
CA SER A 21 -8.52 -0.56 10.08
C SER A 21 -9.38 0.64 10.47
N ASN A 22 -10.14 1.21 9.52
CA ASN A 22 -11.11 2.27 9.80
C ASN A 22 -12.22 1.76 10.75
N ALA A 23 -12.78 0.60 10.44
CA ALA A 23 -13.85 -0.01 11.23
C ALA A 23 -13.39 -0.33 12.66
N ILE A 24 -12.17 -0.86 12.84
CA ILE A 24 -11.57 -1.12 14.15
C ILE A 24 -11.42 0.18 14.94
N TYR A 25 -10.89 1.24 14.32
CA TYR A 25 -10.75 2.54 15.01
C TYR A 25 -12.10 3.08 15.50
N ILE A 26 -13.14 3.03 14.66
CA ILE A 26 -14.48 3.47 15.03
C ILE A 26 -15.05 2.60 16.15
N ALA A 27 -14.85 1.28 16.09
CA ALA A 27 -15.30 0.36 17.12
C ALA A 27 -14.64 0.68 18.47
N GLU A 28 -13.33 0.93 18.49
CA GLU A 28 -12.58 1.33 19.67
C GLU A 28 -13.06 2.68 20.22
N LYS A 29 -13.14 3.72 19.37
CA LYS A 29 -13.57 5.08 19.75
C LYS A 29 -14.98 5.10 20.35
N THR A 30 -15.89 4.31 19.78
CA THR A 30 -17.30 4.26 20.20
C THR A 30 -17.59 3.20 21.27
N ARG A 31 -16.56 2.47 21.73
CA ARG A 31 -16.67 1.36 22.70
C ARG A 31 -17.71 0.33 22.25
N SER A 32 -17.57 -0.09 21.01
CA SER A 32 -18.53 -0.91 20.27
C SER A 32 -17.94 -2.26 19.92
N THR A 33 -18.80 -3.15 19.41
CA THR A 33 -18.37 -4.45 18.89
C THR A 33 -18.25 -4.37 17.37
N LEU A 34 -17.33 -5.12 16.77
CA LEU A 34 -17.12 -5.17 15.32
C LEU A 34 -17.10 -6.62 14.82
N SER A 35 -17.87 -6.85 13.76
CA SER A 35 -17.84 -8.07 12.94
C SER A 35 -17.62 -7.71 11.47
N PHE A 36 -17.11 -8.66 10.70
CA PHE A 36 -16.87 -8.47 9.27
C PHE A 36 -17.09 -9.78 8.48
N PRO A 37 -17.32 -9.70 7.16
CA PRO A 37 -17.49 -10.89 6.33
C PRO A 37 -16.19 -11.70 6.24
N SER A 38 -16.29 -13.00 6.00
CA SER A 38 -15.09 -13.82 5.80
C SER A 38 -14.26 -13.33 4.62
N HIS A 39 -12.95 -13.59 4.68
CA HIS A 39 -12.02 -13.19 3.65
C HIS A 39 -10.91 -14.23 3.52
N GLN A 40 -10.46 -14.50 2.29
CA GLN A 40 -9.47 -15.54 2.04
C GLN A 40 -8.13 -15.31 2.77
N MET A 41 -7.73 -14.04 2.89
CA MET A 41 -6.43 -13.63 3.47
C MET A 41 -6.50 -13.01 4.87
N ILE A 42 -7.70 -12.89 5.45
CA ILE A 42 -7.89 -12.29 6.78
C ILE A 42 -8.64 -13.32 7.60
N ALA A 43 -7.99 -13.88 8.62
CA ALA A 43 -8.61 -14.84 9.51
C ALA A 43 -9.87 -14.24 10.16
N ASP A 44 -10.92 -15.04 10.27
CA ASP A 44 -12.17 -14.63 10.88
C ASP A 44 -11.93 -14.18 12.32
N SER A 45 -12.50 -13.03 12.67
CA SER A 45 -12.37 -12.46 14.00
C SER A 45 -13.58 -11.63 14.37
N TYR A 46 -13.66 -11.32 15.66
CA TYR A 46 -14.63 -10.45 16.25
C TYR A 46 -13.90 -9.57 17.27
N PHE A 47 -14.15 -8.27 17.22
CA PHE A 47 -13.56 -7.33 18.16
C PHE A 47 -14.62 -6.82 19.12
N ASP A 48 -14.38 -6.99 20.42
CA ASP A 48 -15.20 -6.40 21.48
C ASP A 48 -14.44 -5.27 22.19
N PHE A 49 -14.82 -4.02 21.94
CA PHE A 49 -14.34 -2.85 22.67
C PHE A 49 -15.40 -2.30 23.65
N SER A 50 -16.52 -2.98 23.82
CA SER A 50 -17.61 -2.58 24.72
C SER A 50 -17.29 -2.89 26.19
N GLY A 51 -16.39 -3.84 26.43
CA GLY A 51 -16.11 -4.38 27.76
C GLY A 51 -17.28 -5.23 28.28
N GLY A 52 -17.91 -6.01 27.40
CA GLY A 52 -19.08 -6.83 27.72
C GLY A 52 -20.39 -6.05 27.89
N ARG A 53 -20.43 -4.75 27.57
CA ARG A 53 -21.66 -3.95 27.65
C ARG A 53 -22.57 -4.22 26.46
N SER A 54 -23.87 -4.13 26.68
CA SER A 54 -24.87 -4.36 25.62
C SER A 54 -24.78 -3.31 24.52
N CYS A 55 -24.43 -3.75 23.31
CA CYS A 55 -24.55 -3.00 22.08
C CYS A 55 -25.89 -3.39 21.42
N LYS A 56 -26.87 -2.48 21.35
CA LYS A 56 -28.22 -2.79 20.83
C LYS A 56 -28.50 -2.25 19.43
N HIS A 57 -27.76 -1.22 19.01
CA HIS A 57 -27.98 -0.59 17.72
C HIS A 57 -26.98 -1.11 16.68
N GLN A 58 -27.48 -1.83 15.68
CA GLN A 58 -26.65 -2.35 14.60
C GLN A 58 -26.41 -1.26 13.55
N ILE A 59 -25.15 -1.10 13.16
CA ILE A 59 -24.77 -0.25 12.03
C ILE A 59 -24.05 -1.11 11.01
N LEU A 60 -24.64 -1.18 9.82
CA LEU A 60 -24.08 -1.80 8.64
C LEU A 60 -23.44 -0.71 7.79
N SER A 61 -22.13 -0.77 7.57
CA SER A 61 -21.40 0.25 6.82
C SER A 61 -20.23 -0.35 6.07
N ASP A 62 -19.73 0.39 5.09
CA ASP A 62 -18.45 0.12 4.45
C ASP A 62 -17.28 0.83 5.16
N PHE A 63 -17.53 1.76 6.09
CA PHE A 63 -16.50 2.49 6.85
C PHE A 63 -15.45 3.20 5.97
N TRP A 64 -15.85 3.62 4.77
CA TRP A 64 -15.05 4.52 3.94
C TRP A 64 -15.05 5.96 4.47
N ASN A 65 -14.19 6.79 3.88
CA ASN A 65 -13.89 8.13 4.40
C ASN A 65 -15.14 9.03 4.53
N ASP A 66 -16.09 8.91 3.60
CA ASP A 66 -17.35 9.66 3.60
C ASP A 66 -18.32 9.24 4.72
N LYS A 67 -18.07 8.10 5.38
CA LYS A 67 -18.88 7.60 6.51
C LYS A 67 -18.29 7.93 7.87
N LEU A 68 -17.07 8.46 7.94
CA LEU A 68 -16.36 8.70 9.19
C LEU A 68 -17.01 9.82 10.02
N GLU A 69 -17.57 10.82 9.36
CA GLU A 69 -18.20 11.98 10.01
C GLU A 69 -19.38 11.56 10.90
N SER A 70 -20.13 10.52 10.51
CA SER A 70 -21.21 9.94 11.32
C SER A 70 -20.75 9.41 12.68
N PHE A 71 -19.45 9.22 12.87
CA PHE A 71 -18.82 8.77 14.11
C PHE A 71 -17.93 9.83 14.75
N ALA A 72 -18.01 11.09 14.28
CA ALA A 72 -17.13 12.19 14.68
C ALA A 72 -15.65 11.82 14.52
N VAL A 73 -15.29 11.13 13.45
CA VAL A 73 -13.92 10.72 13.11
C VAL A 73 -13.44 11.47 11.88
N THR A 74 -12.22 11.98 11.92
CA THR A 74 -11.57 12.61 10.76
C THR A 74 -10.61 11.64 10.06
N ILE A 75 -10.28 11.91 8.80
CA ILE A 75 -9.27 11.14 8.06
C ILE A 75 -7.91 11.24 8.76
N GLU A 76 -7.54 12.43 9.23
CA GLU A 76 -6.27 12.66 9.91
C GLU A 76 -6.12 11.81 11.18
N GLU A 77 -7.18 11.77 12.02
CA GLU A 77 -7.19 10.92 13.22
C GLU A 77 -6.93 9.45 12.86
N ILE A 78 -7.57 8.94 11.81
CA ILE A 78 -7.37 7.56 11.38
C ILE A 78 -5.94 7.35 10.88
N GLU A 79 -5.42 8.23 10.02
CA GLU A 79 -4.06 8.07 9.49
C GLU A 79 -3.01 8.07 10.60
N GLN A 80 -3.19 8.88 11.65
CA GLN A 80 -2.31 8.87 12.83
C GLN A 80 -2.35 7.55 13.61
N LYS A 81 -3.50 6.85 13.62
CA LYS A 81 -3.67 5.57 14.34
C LYS A 81 -3.45 4.34 13.46
N ARG A 82 -3.40 4.51 12.14
CA ARG A 82 -3.46 3.42 11.16
C ARG A 82 -2.36 2.39 11.36
N SER A 83 -1.08 2.79 11.46
CA SER A 83 0.03 1.85 11.66
C SER A 83 -0.14 1.01 12.93
N SER A 84 -0.55 1.63 14.04
CA SER A 84 -0.77 0.91 15.31
C SER A 84 -1.88 -0.13 15.20
N ILE A 85 -3.02 0.23 14.60
CA ILE A 85 -4.14 -0.70 14.38
C ILE A 85 -3.71 -1.84 13.47
N LEU A 86 -3.04 -1.51 12.36
CA LEU A 86 -2.56 -2.51 11.41
C LEU A 86 -1.62 -3.51 12.07
N LYS A 87 -0.61 -3.02 12.81
CA LYS A 87 0.39 -3.86 13.49
C LYS A 87 -0.21 -4.70 14.62
N ASN A 88 -1.07 -4.12 15.46
CA ASN A 88 -1.52 -4.76 16.70
C ASN A 88 -2.79 -5.59 16.54
N LYS A 89 -3.65 -5.26 15.57
CA LYS A 89 -4.97 -5.88 15.41
C LYS A 89 -5.15 -6.63 14.10
N ILE A 90 -4.52 -6.17 13.01
CA ILE A 90 -4.73 -6.76 11.68
C ILE A 90 -3.61 -7.73 11.30
N LEU A 91 -2.34 -7.42 11.59
CA LEU A 91 -1.21 -8.31 11.29
C LEU A 91 -1.39 -9.73 11.85
N PRO A 92 -1.90 -9.94 13.08
CA PRO A 92 -2.17 -11.29 13.59
C PRO A 92 -3.23 -12.08 12.80
N LEU A 93 -4.06 -11.40 12.00
CA LEU A 93 -5.08 -12.02 11.17
C LEU A 93 -4.59 -12.35 9.75
N LEU A 94 -3.41 -11.86 9.36
CA LEU A 94 -2.82 -12.12 8.06
C LEU A 94 -2.01 -13.43 8.06
N PRO A 95 -1.78 -14.07 6.90
CA PRO A 95 -0.90 -15.23 6.78
C PRO A 95 0.60 -14.83 6.86
N TYR A 96 0.95 -14.01 7.84
CA TYR A 96 2.29 -13.48 8.03
C TYR A 96 3.19 -14.47 8.77
N LYS A 97 4.33 -14.75 8.15
CA LYS A 97 5.42 -15.58 8.68
C LYS A 97 6.69 -14.72 8.69
N ARG A 98 7.18 -14.44 9.89
CA ARG A 98 8.41 -13.66 10.05
C ARG A 98 9.60 -14.40 9.46
N LYS A 99 10.36 -13.75 8.59
CA LYS A 99 11.60 -14.26 8.01
C LYS A 99 12.58 -13.12 7.74
N LYS A 100 13.87 -13.40 7.84
CA LYS A 100 14.89 -12.48 7.34
C LYS A 100 14.96 -12.59 5.82
N LEU A 101 14.89 -11.46 5.13
CA LEU A 101 15.16 -11.39 3.71
C LEU A 101 16.62 -11.03 3.47
N ASP A 102 17.22 -11.69 2.48
CA ASP A 102 18.58 -11.41 2.01
C ASP A 102 18.53 -10.46 0.80
N PHE A 103 17.87 -9.31 1.00
CA PHE A 103 17.69 -8.26 0.01
C PHE A 103 17.84 -6.90 0.69
N ASP A 104 18.52 -5.96 0.04
CA ASP A 104 18.67 -4.60 0.54
C ASP A 104 17.35 -3.82 0.41
N MET A 105 16.56 -4.17 -0.60
CA MET A 105 15.29 -3.54 -0.91
C MET A 105 14.31 -4.50 -1.61
N VAL A 106 13.03 -4.31 -1.33
CA VAL A 106 11.93 -4.84 -2.13
C VAL A 106 11.33 -3.69 -2.94
N ILE A 107 11.06 -3.92 -4.22
CA ILE A 107 10.27 -3.02 -5.06
C ILE A 107 8.99 -3.76 -5.43
N HIS A 108 7.86 -3.22 -5.01
CA HIS A 108 6.58 -3.74 -5.46
C HIS A 108 6.22 -3.08 -6.78
N PHE A 109 5.91 -3.88 -7.79
CA PHE A 109 5.33 -3.46 -9.05
C PHE A 109 3.88 -3.91 -9.12
N ARG A 110 2.99 -2.97 -9.47
CA ARG A 110 1.67 -3.39 -9.93
C ARG A 110 1.83 -4.02 -11.32
N GLY A 111 0.99 -5.01 -11.62
CA GLY A 111 0.85 -5.66 -12.91
C GLY A 111 -0.61 -5.65 -13.38
N GLY A 112 -0.97 -6.56 -14.27
CA GLY A 112 -2.37 -6.92 -14.48
C GLY A 112 -3.22 -5.88 -15.22
N ASP A 113 -4.31 -5.45 -14.57
CA ASP A 113 -5.42 -4.69 -15.16
C ASP A 113 -5.04 -3.27 -15.59
N ILE A 114 -4.13 -2.62 -14.86
CA ILE A 114 -3.72 -1.24 -15.12
C ILE A 114 -2.83 -1.07 -16.36
N PHE A 115 -2.36 -2.18 -16.96
CA PHE A 115 -1.61 -2.22 -18.21
C PHE A 115 -2.45 -2.75 -19.39
N ARG A 116 -3.78 -2.78 -19.23
CA ARG A 116 -4.74 -3.13 -20.29
C ARG A 116 -5.45 -1.88 -20.82
N LYS A 117 -6.31 -2.05 -21.82
CA LYS A 117 -7.17 -0.97 -22.34
C LYS A 117 -8.14 -0.49 -21.26
N ASN A 118 -8.35 0.82 -21.17
CA ASN A 118 -9.22 1.48 -20.19
C ASN A 118 -8.89 1.14 -18.72
N PRO A 119 -7.65 1.37 -18.26
CA PRO A 119 -7.29 1.11 -16.88
C PRO A 119 -7.97 2.10 -15.93
N HIS A 120 -7.99 1.77 -14.63
CA HIS A 120 -8.48 2.71 -13.64
C HIS A 120 -7.62 3.98 -13.61
N HIS A 121 -8.23 5.12 -13.96
CA HIS A 121 -7.53 6.38 -14.26
C HIS A 121 -6.73 6.98 -13.07
N ASN A 122 -7.10 6.66 -11.83
CA ASN A 122 -6.34 7.07 -10.64
C ASN A 122 -5.10 6.21 -10.33
N MET A 123 -4.85 5.11 -11.06
CA MET A 123 -3.75 4.17 -10.78
C MET A 123 -2.46 4.54 -11.51
N VAL A 124 -2.08 5.82 -11.48
CA VAL A 124 -0.82 6.30 -12.06
C VAL A 124 0.35 5.51 -11.49
N GLN A 125 1.21 5.00 -12.37
CA GLN A 125 2.42 4.26 -12.01
C GLN A 125 3.65 5.16 -12.07
N ALA A 126 4.55 4.98 -11.10
CA ALA A 126 5.83 5.66 -11.05
C ALA A 126 6.70 5.28 -12.25
N PRO A 127 7.43 6.24 -12.86
CA PRO A 127 8.29 5.94 -13.99
C PRO A 127 9.60 5.28 -13.57
N TYR A 128 10.31 4.76 -14.56
CA TYR A 128 11.63 4.15 -14.40
C TYR A 128 12.63 5.05 -13.64
N SER A 129 12.61 6.36 -13.89
CA SER A 129 13.48 7.33 -13.20
C SER A 129 13.22 7.45 -11.70
N TYR A 130 12.00 7.23 -11.24
CA TYR A 130 11.70 7.13 -9.81
C TYR A 130 12.48 5.97 -9.18
N PHE A 131 12.36 4.77 -9.75
CA PHE A 131 13.06 3.60 -9.22
C PHE A 131 14.57 3.78 -9.28
N ARG A 132 15.10 4.32 -10.39
CA ARG A 132 16.53 4.67 -10.49
C ARG A 132 16.97 5.58 -9.35
N ARG A 133 16.22 6.66 -9.07
CA ARG A 133 16.57 7.57 -7.98
C ARG A 133 16.52 6.89 -6.62
N VAL A 134 15.52 6.04 -6.38
CA VAL A 134 15.40 5.29 -5.12
C VAL A 134 16.58 4.32 -4.94
N LEU A 135 16.97 3.60 -5.99
CA LEU A 135 18.13 2.70 -5.98
C LEU A 135 19.44 3.48 -5.69
N GLU A 136 19.60 4.67 -6.26
CA GLU A 136 20.73 5.58 -6.02
C GLU A 136 20.77 6.07 -4.56
N ILE A 137 19.62 6.43 -3.98
CA ILE A 137 19.53 6.92 -2.58
C ILE A 137 19.80 5.80 -1.57
N GLN A 138 19.28 4.60 -1.82
CA GLN A 138 19.38 3.48 -0.87
C GLN A 138 20.73 2.74 -0.97
N GLU A 139 21.52 2.96 -2.03
CA GLU A 139 22.82 2.31 -2.25
C GLU A 139 22.75 0.77 -2.22
N VAL A 140 21.79 0.21 -2.96
CA VAL A 140 21.51 -1.24 -2.96
C VAL A 140 22.45 -2.04 -3.85
N LYS A 141 22.66 -3.31 -3.50
CA LYS A 141 23.34 -4.32 -4.32
C LYS A 141 22.40 -5.45 -4.74
N ARG A 142 21.38 -5.76 -3.93
CA ARG A 142 20.45 -6.86 -4.19
C ARG A 142 19.01 -6.43 -3.95
N VAL A 143 18.18 -6.57 -4.99
CA VAL A 143 16.82 -6.04 -5.01
C VAL A 143 15.85 -7.12 -5.46
N LEU A 144 14.78 -7.29 -4.68
CA LEU A 144 13.67 -8.17 -5.04
C LEU A 144 12.56 -7.36 -5.73
N LEU A 145 12.19 -7.75 -6.94
CA LEU A 145 11.07 -7.20 -7.69
C LEU A 145 9.85 -8.09 -7.47
N VAL A 146 8.83 -7.59 -6.77
CA VAL A 146 7.58 -8.32 -6.48
C VAL A 146 6.47 -7.83 -7.39
N CYS A 147 5.95 -8.71 -8.25
CA CYS A 147 5.01 -8.35 -9.32
C CYS A 147 3.91 -9.41 -9.46
N GLU A 148 2.65 -8.99 -9.69
CA GLU A 148 1.58 -9.94 -10.09
C GLU A 148 1.93 -10.65 -11.41
N ASP A 149 2.48 -9.91 -12.38
CA ASP A 149 2.90 -10.40 -13.69
C ASP A 149 4.00 -9.52 -14.31
N ASN A 150 4.43 -9.86 -15.53
CA ASN A 150 5.47 -9.14 -16.27
C ASN A 150 4.94 -8.01 -17.18
N LYS A 151 3.68 -7.55 -17.01
CA LYS A 151 3.09 -6.53 -17.89
C LYS A 151 3.65 -5.14 -17.67
N ASN A 152 4.21 -4.87 -16.50
CA ASN A 152 4.84 -3.60 -16.21
C ASN A 152 6.17 -3.48 -16.99
N PRO A 153 6.31 -2.56 -17.95
CA PRO A 153 7.49 -2.48 -18.83
C PRO A 153 8.77 -2.05 -18.11
N ILE A 154 8.68 -1.59 -16.86
CA ILE A 154 9.84 -1.22 -16.05
C ILE A 154 10.57 -2.47 -15.53
N VAL A 155 9.85 -3.54 -15.21
CA VAL A 155 10.41 -4.78 -14.67
C VAL A 155 11.51 -5.35 -15.58
N PRO A 156 11.26 -5.66 -16.86
CA PRO A 156 12.31 -6.16 -17.75
C PRO A 156 13.41 -5.12 -17.98
N LYS A 157 13.13 -3.82 -17.87
CA LYS A 157 14.15 -2.77 -18.02
C LYS A 157 15.13 -2.74 -16.86
N LEU A 158 14.68 -2.96 -15.63
CA LEU A 158 15.56 -3.08 -14.46
C LEU A 158 16.42 -4.33 -14.54
N GLN A 159 15.82 -5.48 -14.83
CA GLN A 159 16.53 -6.76 -14.94
C GLN A 159 17.66 -6.73 -15.98
N ASN A 160 17.46 -6.02 -17.09
CA ASN A 160 18.45 -5.91 -18.16
C ASN A 160 19.40 -4.71 -18.00
N SER A 161 19.36 -3.99 -16.87
CA SER A 161 20.21 -2.82 -16.67
C SER A 161 21.65 -3.22 -16.29
N SER A 162 22.65 -2.56 -16.89
CA SER A 162 24.08 -2.76 -16.56
C SER A 162 24.50 -2.04 -15.26
N SER A 163 23.64 -2.01 -14.24
CA SER A 163 23.84 -1.23 -13.01
C SER A 163 24.75 -1.90 -11.98
N GLY A 164 25.08 -3.18 -12.16
CA GLY A 164 25.80 -3.98 -11.15
C GLY A 164 24.93 -4.43 -9.97
N ILE A 165 23.63 -4.12 -9.99
CA ILE A 165 22.64 -4.54 -9.00
C ILE A 165 22.09 -5.93 -9.40
N ASP A 166 22.05 -6.85 -8.45
CA ASP A 166 21.38 -8.15 -8.60
C ASP A 166 19.86 -7.98 -8.42
N PHE A 167 19.14 -7.96 -9.55
CA PHE A 167 17.67 -7.91 -9.58
C PHE A 167 17.07 -9.30 -9.67
N ILE A 168 16.33 -9.70 -8.62
CA ILE A 168 15.59 -10.96 -8.59
C ILE A 168 14.11 -10.68 -8.85
N TYR A 169 13.53 -11.31 -9.87
CA TYR A 169 12.10 -11.23 -10.14
C TYR A 169 11.32 -12.30 -9.36
N HIS A 170 10.23 -11.88 -8.73
CA HIS A 170 9.27 -12.75 -8.09
C HIS A 170 7.85 -12.40 -8.58
N SER A 171 7.14 -13.45 -9.00
CA SER A 171 5.71 -13.42 -9.29
C SER A 171 5.13 -14.71 -8.76
N GLY A 172 4.32 -14.59 -7.71
CA GLY A 172 3.81 -15.70 -6.95
C GLY A 172 2.38 -15.46 -6.51
N THR A 173 2.01 -16.12 -5.42
CA THR A 173 0.71 -15.97 -4.77
C THR A 173 0.64 -14.67 -3.97
N ILE A 174 -0.57 -14.20 -3.71
CA ILE A 174 -0.79 -13.04 -2.84
C ILE A 174 -0.25 -13.27 -1.41
N GLU A 175 -0.27 -14.51 -0.89
CA GLU A 175 0.33 -14.85 0.41
C GLU A 175 1.85 -14.65 0.38
N GLU A 176 2.52 -15.09 -0.68
CA GLU A 176 3.96 -14.89 -0.86
C GLU A 176 4.31 -13.41 -0.96
N ASP A 177 3.57 -12.64 -1.76
CA ASP A 177 3.76 -11.20 -1.92
C ASP A 177 3.61 -10.46 -0.57
N ILE A 178 2.56 -10.78 0.20
CA ILE A 178 2.36 -10.23 1.56
C ILE A 178 3.59 -10.50 2.42
N ASN A 179 4.08 -11.74 2.42
CA ASN A 179 5.22 -12.14 3.25
C ASN A 179 6.54 -11.51 2.79
N LEU A 180 6.74 -11.31 1.49
CA LEU A 180 7.93 -10.62 0.98
C LEU A 180 7.91 -9.14 1.34
N ILE A 181 6.77 -8.47 1.18
CA ILE A 181 6.63 -7.05 1.50
C ILE A 181 6.73 -6.80 3.02
N LEU A 182 6.04 -7.59 3.86
CA LEU A 182 6.06 -7.43 5.32
C LEU A 182 7.41 -7.77 5.97
N ASN A 183 8.27 -8.52 5.29
CA ASN A 183 9.62 -8.83 5.78
C ASN A 183 10.72 -7.97 5.13
N ALA A 184 10.36 -7.02 4.26
CA ALA A 184 11.30 -6.07 3.68
C ALA A 184 11.83 -5.08 4.73
N LYS A 185 13.11 -4.72 4.62
CA LYS A 185 13.71 -3.62 5.39
C LYS A 185 13.53 -2.25 4.73
N ALA A 186 13.61 -2.22 3.40
CA ALA A 186 13.29 -1.07 2.58
C ALA A 186 12.30 -1.45 1.48
N LEU A 187 11.33 -0.59 1.20
CA LEU A 187 10.27 -0.83 0.21
C LEU A 187 10.08 0.37 -0.70
N ALA A 188 10.07 0.16 -2.02
CA ALA A 188 9.64 1.16 -2.98
C ALA A 188 8.23 0.83 -3.54
N LEU A 189 7.33 1.83 -3.50
CA LEU A 189 5.97 1.69 -4.00
C LEU A 189 5.88 1.97 -5.52
N PRO A 190 4.93 1.34 -6.24
CA PRO A 190 4.82 1.48 -7.69
C PRO A 190 4.08 2.73 -8.17
N GLY A 191 3.53 3.56 -7.28
CA GLY A 191 2.61 4.63 -7.65
C GLY A 191 1.48 4.77 -6.63
N ASN A 192 0.30 5.15 -7.11
CA ASN A 192 -0.91 5.17 -6.28
C ASN A 192 -1.47 3.74 -6.13
N THR A 193 -1.30 3.15 -4.94
CA THR A 193 -1.83 1.82 -4.63
C THR A 193 -2.10 1.67 -3.14
N SER A 194 -3.22 1.02 -2.79
CA SER A 194 -3.52 0.70 -1.39
C SER A 194 -2.75 -0.52 -0.89
N PHE A 195 -2.44 -1.49 -1.76
CA PHE A 195 -1.87 -2.77 -1.35
C PHE A 195 -0.50 -2.63 -0.67
N SER A 196 0.52 -2.17 -1.40
CA SER A 196 1.86 -2.00 -0.81
C SER A 196 1.91 -0.86 0.22
N ARG A 197 1.04 0.15 0.11
CA ARG A 197 0.96 1.23 1.12
C ARG A 197 0.50 0.70 2.47
N ILE A 198 -0.60 -0.04 2.50
CA ILE A 198 -1.11 -0.60 3.75
C ILE A 198 -0.13 -1.63 4.31
N LEU A 199 0.45 -2.50 3.48
CA LEU A 199 1.47 -3.43 3.96
C LEU A 199 2.71 -2.73 4.52
N ALA A 200 3.12 -1.59 3.95
CA ALA A 200 4.19 -0.78 4.53
C ALA A 200 3.84 -0.27 5.94
N GLN A 201 2.61 0.19 6.16
CA GLN A 201 2.12 0.63 7.47
C GLN A 201 1.94 -0.55 8.46
N THR A 202 1.70 -1.76 7.95
CA THR A 202 1.54 -2.99 8.75
C THR A 202 2.87 -3.62 9.16
N SER A 203 3.95 -3.42 8.39
CA SER A 203 5.22 -4.15 8.57
C SER A 203 5.89 -3.85 9.91
N LEU A 204 6.36 -4.91 10.59
CA LEU A 204 7.21 -4.82 11.78
C LEU A 204 8.70 -4.80 11.46
N ASN A 205 9.09 -5.05 10.21
CA ASN A 205 10.49 -5.16 9.80
C ASN A 205 10.94 -4.00 8.89
N LEU A 206 9.98 -3.22 8.38
CA LEU A 206 10.26 -2.12 7.46
C LEU A 206 10.85 -0.95 8.24
N GLU A 207 12.02 -0.49 7.82
CA GLU A 207 12.74 0.65 8.41
C GLU A 207 12.50 1.90 7.56
N LYS A 208 12.37 1.72 6.24
CA LYS A 208 12.25 2.83 5.27
C LYS A 208 11.30 2.50 4.13
N VAL A 209 10.48 3.47 3.74
CA VAL A 209 9.56 3.37 2.59
C VAL A 209 9.75 4.53 1.63
N TYR A 210 9.79 4.23 0.33
CA TYR A 210 9.89 5.21 -0.73
C TYR A 210 8.56 5.35 -1.46
N LEU A 211 8.10 6.59 -1.60
CA LEU A 211 6.81 6.91 -2.19
C LEU A 211 6.95 7.92 -3.35
N PRO A 212 6.39 7.63 -4.53
CA PRO A 212 6.36 8.58 -5.64
C PRO A 212 5.24 9.63 -5.44
N ILE A 213 5.54 10.87 -5.84
CA ILE A 213 4.57 11.95 -6.04
C ILE A 213 4.53 12.27 -7.54
N PRO A 214 3.35 12.34 -8.19
CA PRO A 214 2.01 12.28 -7.60
C PRO A 214 1.56 10.84 -7.24
N GLY A 215 0.64 10.73 -6.28
CA GLY A 215 0.03 9.45 -5.87
C GLY A 215 0.07 9.18 -4.38
N ASN A 216 1.02 9.79 -3.66
CA ASN A 216 1.19 9.62 -2.22
C ASN A 216 1.42 11.00 -1.59
N ASP A 217 0.38 11.57 -0.97
CA ASP A 217 0.46 12.91 -0.37
C ASP A 217 1.13 12.85 1.02
N PRO A 218 2.29 13.50 1.22
CA PRO A 218 2.99 13.50 2.52
C PRO A 218 2.21 14.22 3.63
N ARG A 219 1.25 15.08 3.29
CA ARG A 219 0.42 15.77 4.28
C ARG A 219 -0.61 14.82 4.89
N LEU A 220 -1.12 13.88 4.10
CA LEU A 220 -2.18 12.96 4.48
C LEU A 220 -1.64 11.64 5.02
N LEU A 221 -0.65 11.05 4.35
CA LEU A 221 -0.12 9.74 4.73
C LEU A 221 0.81 9.86 5.92
N LYS A 222 0.55 9.06 6.97
CA LYS A 222 1.40 8.98 8.15
C LYS A 222 2.03 7.59 8.25
N PHE A 223 3.33 7.58 8.47
CA PHE A 223 4.13 6.41 8.73
C PHE A 223 4.86 6.61 10.06
N ASP A 224 5.02 5.52 10.81
CA ASP A 224 5.83 5.45 12.03
C ASP A 224 7.27 4.97 11.74
N ILE A 225 7.65 5.02 10.47
CA ILE A 225 8.96 4.65 9.91
C ILE A 225 9.44 5.79 9.00
N GLU A 226 10.68 5.73 8.54
CA GLU A 226 11.20 6.74 7.60
C GLU A 226 10.45 6.66 6.26
N ALA A 227 9.72 7.73 5.92
CA ALA A 227 9.00 7.85 4.66
C ALA A 227 9.68 8.88 3.75
N VAL A 228 10.32 8.39 2.69
CA VAL A 228 11.02 9.19 1.69
C VAL A 228 10.13 9.42 0.49
N TYR A 229 9.74 10.68 0.28
CA TYR A 229 8.91 11.07 -0.85
C TYR A 229 9.79 11.55 -2.01
N VAL A 230 9.49 11.06 -3.22
CA VAL A 230 10.24 11.40 -4.44
C VAL A 230 9.27 12.02 -5.44
N SER A 231 9.48 13.29 -5.76
CA SER A 231 8.73 14.02 -6.77
C SER A 231 9.13 13.59 -8.17
N VAL A 232 8.13 13.43 -9.02
CA VAL A 232 8.24 13.15 -10.45
C VAL A 232 7.53 14.27 -11.20
N ASP A 233 8.29 15.28 -11.64
CA ASP A 233 7.73 16.46 -12.31
C ASP A 233 7.41 16.20 -13.77
N ASN A 234 6.53 17.00 -14.38
CA ASN A 234 6.19 16.90 -15.80
C ASN A 234 5.76 15.48 -16.21
N TYR A 235 5.08 14.80 -15.29
CA TYR A 235 4.61 13.44 -15.45
C TYR A 235 3.08 13.36 -15.44
N ILE A 236 2.54 12.15 -15.52
CA ILE A 236 1.11 11.89 -15.60
C ILE A 236 0.47 12.23 -14.24
N ASN A 237 -0.55 13.10 -14.24
CA ASN A 237 -1.25 13.45 -13.00
C ASN A 237 -2.24 12.35 -12.59
N LEU A 238 -2.61 12.36 -11.31
CA LEU A 238 -3.71 11.54 -10.81
C LEU A 238 -4.98 11.75 -11.63
N GLY A 239 -5.63 10.65 -11.97
CA GLY A 239 -6.84 10.65 -12.77
C GLY A 239 -6.62 10.71 -14.28
N GLN A 240 -5.37 10.75 -14.74
CA GLN A 240 -5.03 10.81 -16.17
C GLN A 240 -4.43 9.50 -16.70
N TRP A 241 -4.32 8.44 -15.90
CA TRP A 241 -3.75 7.17 -16.35
C TRP A 241 -4.64 6.49 -17.41
N LYS A 242 -4.04 6.16 -18.56
CA LYS A 242 -4.68 5.49 -19.72
C LYS A 242 -3.84 4.35 -20.28
N PHE A 243 -2.53 4.36 -20.02
CA PHE A 243 -1.55 3.41 -20.55
C PHE A 243 -1.58 3.30 -22.09
N ASP A 244 -1.71 4.43 -22.77
CA ASP A 244 -1.51 4.53 -24.22
C ASP A 244 -0.01 4.53 -24.58
N SER A 245 0.30 4.59 -25.88
CA SER A 245 1.68 4.58 -26.38
C SER A 245 2.53 5.75 -25.84
N ILE A 246 1.92 6.92 -25.65
CA ILE A 246 2.59 8.11 -25.12
C ILE A 246 2.93 7.89 -23.64
N GLN A 247 1.96 7.45 -22.84
CA GLN A 247 2.17 7.20 -21.41
C GLN A 247 3.11 6.02 -21.16
N LYS A 248 3.07 4.98 -22.01
CA LYS A 248 4.05 3.89 -21.97
C LYS A 248 5.46 4.42 -22.20
N LYS A 249 5.65 5.34 -23.15
CA LYS A 249 6.94 6.01 -23.39
C LYS A 249 7.35 6.84 -22.17
N MET A 250 6.44 7.65 -21.61
CA MET A 250 6.71 8.41 -20.38
C MET A 250 7.14 7.51 -19.22
N LEU A 251 6.42 6.40 -18.97
CA LEU A 251 6.72 5.45 -17.91
C LEU A 251 8.16 4.91 -17.99
N VAL A 252 8.66 4.67 -19.21
CA VAL A 252 9.96 4.02 -19.47
C VAL A 252 11.10 5.03 -19.65
N GLU A 253 10.81 6.22 -20.16
CA GLU A 253 11.81 7.20 -20.62
C GLU A 253 11.80 8.52 -19.85
N HIS A 254 10.90 8.70 -18.87
CA HIS A 254 10.87 9.91 -18.05
C HIS A 254 12.27 10.22 -17.48
N PRO A 255 12.78 11.45 -17.64
CA PRO A 255 14.17 11.77 -17.34
C PRO A 255 14.46 11.83 -15.85
N LEU A 256 15.63 11.30 -15.44
CA LEU A 256 16.09 11.32 -14.05
C LEU A 256 16.25 12.74 -13.48
N SER A 257 16.53 13.74 -14.33
CA SER A 257 16.62 15.15 -13.94
C SER A 257 15.29 15.77 -13.51
N LYS A 258 14.15 15.12 -13.82
CA LYS A 258 12.80 15.50 -13.37
C LYS A 258 12.31 14.66 -12.20
N THR A 259 13.18 13.84 -11.62
CA THR A 259 12.91 13.06 -10.43
C THR A 259 13.81 13.56 -9.31
N ARG A 260 13.23 14.01 -8.20
CA ARG A 260 13.98 14.56 -7.05
C ARG A 260 13.37 14.17 -5.73
N LEU A 261 14.18 14.21 -4.67
CA LEU A 261 13.64 14.16 -3.31
C LEU A 261 12.65 15.31 -3.13
N TYR A 262 11.51 15.01 -2.52
CA TYR A 262 10.56 16.03 -2.11
C TYR A 262 11.10 16.72 -0.86
N ALA A 263 11.35 18.02 -0.94
CA ALA A 263 11.65 18.82 0.24
C ALA A 263 10.35 19.02 1.02
N GLN A 264 10.34 18.60 2.29
CA GLN A 264 9.23 18.82 3.22
C GLN A 264 9.29 20.23 3.80
#